data_AF-A0A1Q6QM49-F1
#
_entry.id   AF-A0A1Q6QM49-F1
#
_cell.length_a   1.000
_cell.length_b   1.000
_cell.length_c   1.000
_cell.angle_alpha   90.00
_cell.angle_beta   90.00
_cell.angle_gamma   90.00
#
_symmetry.space_group_name_H-M   'P 1'
#
loop_
_entity.id
_entity.type
_entity.pdbx_description
1 polymer ?
#
loop_
_entity_poly.entity_id
_entity_poly.type
_entity_poly.pdbx_seq_one_letter_code
_entity_poly.pdbx_strand_id
1 'polypeptide(L)'
;MAFDAYFLSGVLEELRTQALGARVEKIHQPTRDTIILLLRCSAGRQRLLIAANPTAPRLHLTGANPENPDQPPMFCMLLRKHLSGGRLVSIQQPPMERLVRLTFQCTGELGDQVERVLVAELMGRTTNIYLLDEAGRILDCLRRVGLDDSAKRQALPGLYYQDPEPVEKRCPQGLTQADALALLEAPGADRLADRLLDTFGGLSPLVCREAALACLGVPGGGPGLPGGPRRAAGGSGPGRRRPGSGNLLRKASAPGAALPPDRARRPQGLRLCTHIPIRAGLRL
;
A
#
# COMPACT_ATOMS: atom_id res chain seq x y z
N MET A 1 -1.61 -6.97 5.40
CA MET A 1 -1.41 -6.73 3.95
C MET A 1 -0.22 -5.81 3.79
N ALA A 2 0.55 -5.96 2.72
CA ALA A 2 1.64 -5.03 2.42
C ALA A 2 1.04 -3.69 1.98
N PHE A 3 1.33 -2.62 2.71
CA PHE A 3 1.02 -1.26 2.28
C PHE A 3 2.15 -0.82 1.36
N ASP A 4 2.00 -1.09 0.06
CA ASP A 4 3.00 -0.78 -0.98
C ASP A 4 2.73 0.56 -1.67
N ALA A 5 3.63 1.00 -2.54
CA ALA A 5 3.51 2.32 -3.15
C ALA A 5 2.36 2.39 -4.15
N TYR A 6 2.09 1.30 -4.86
CA TYR A 6 0.96 1.19 -5.79
C TYR A 6 -0.38 1.29 -5.05
N PHE A 7 -0.52 0.57 -3.94
CA PHE A 7 -1.69 0.66 -3.07
C PHE A 7 -1.86 2.08 -2.51
N LEU A 8 -0.76 2.73 -2.08
CA LEU A 8 -0.81 4.13 -1.65
C LEU A 8 -1.31 5.04 -2.77
N SER A 9 -0.90 4.86 -4.02
CA SER A 9 -1.42 5.65 -5.15
C SER A 9 -2.93 5.56 -5.27
N GLY A 10 -3.50 4.36 -5.14
CA GLY A 10 -4.96 4.16 -5.16
C GLY A 10 -5.66 4.88 -4.01
N VAL A 11 -5.12 4.77 -2.79
CA VAL A 11 -5.68 5.48 -1.62
C VAL A 11 -5.59 7.00 -1.77
N LEU A 12 -4.49 7.51 -2.31
CA LEU A 12 -4.33 8.94 -2.53
C LEU A 12 -5.28 9.47 -3.60
N GLU A 13 -5.65 8.65 -4.58
CA GLU A 13 -6.66 9.03 -5.57
C GLU A 13 -8.06 9.15 -4.96
N GLU A 14 -8.41 8.23 -4.07
CA GLU A 14 -9.63 8.35 -3.27
C GLU A 14 -9.59 9.64 -2.42
N LEU A 15 -8.46 9.91 -1.77
CA LEU A 15 -8.28 11.10 -0.94
C LEU A 15 -8.39 12.39 -1.76
N ARG A 16 -7.83 12.43 -2.98
CA ARG A 16 -7.94 13.59 -3.89
C ARG A 16 -9.39 13.85 -4.25
N THR A 17 -10.14 12.81 -4.58
CA THR A 17 -11.54 12.94 -4.99
C THR A 17 -12.43 13.44 -3.83
N GLN A 18 -12.16 12.99 -2.60
CA GLN A 18 -13.04 13.27 -1.45
C GLN A 18 -12.61 14.44 -0.57
N ALA A 19 -11.32 14.76 -0.50
CA ALA A 19 -10.77 15.68 0.50
C ALA A 19 -9.86 16.79 -0.05
N LEU A 20 -9.55 16.82 -1.36
CA LEU A 20 -8.82 17.94 -1.93
C LEU A 20 -9.64 19.24 -1.76
N GLY A 21 -8.99 20.30 -1.30
CA GLY A 21 -9.63 21.56 -0.96
C GLY A 21 -10.34 21.58 0.41
N ALA A 22 -10.31 20.48 1.17
CA ALA A 22 -10.93 20.40 2.50
C ALA A 22 -10.18 21.26 3.54
N ARG A 23 -10.93 21.75 4.53
CA ARG A 23 -10.38 22.52 5.65
C ARG A 23 -10.12 21.63 6.86
N VAL A 24 -8.97 21.77 7.50
CA VAL A 24 -8.67 21.07 8.75
C VAL A 24 -9.47 21.68 9.90
N GLU A 25 -10.43 20.94 10.47
CA GLU A 25 -11.22 21.39 11.63
C GLU A 25 -10.51 21.06 12.94
N LYS A 26 -10.05 19.82 13.09
CA LYS A 26 -9.43 19.31 14.32
C LYS A 26 -8.31 18.34 14.00
N ILE A 27 -7.34 18.28 14.90
CA ILE A 27 -6.21 17.35 14.81
C ILE A 27 -6.13 16.58 16.12
N HIS A 28 -6.02 15.26 16.01
CA HIS A 28 -5.99 14.34 17.12
C HIS A 28 -4.81 13.37 16.98
N GLN A 29 -4.29 12.92 18.11
CA GLN A 29 -3.26 11.89 18.19
C GLN A 29 -3.70 10.84 19.21
N PRO A 30 -4.58 9.89 18.82
CA PRO A 30 -5.13 8.89 19.75
C PRO A 30 -4.07 7.92 20.29
N THR A 31 -3.02 7.66 19.52
CA THR A 31 -1.88 6.83 19.95
C THR A 31 -0.58 7.52 19.57
N ARG A 32 0.54 7.06 20.16
CA ARG A 32 1.88 7.62 19.89
C ARG A 32 2.20 7.70 18.40
N ASP A 33 1.72 6.76 17.59
CA ASP A 33 2.11 6.59 16.19
C ASP A 33 1.00 6.97 15.19
N THR A 34 -0.15 7.49 15.66
CA THR A 34 -1.32 7.75 14.80
C THR A 34 -1.77 9.19 14.93
N ILE A 35 -1.88 9.88 13.79
CA ILE A 35 -2.49 11.20 13.66
C ILE A 35 -3.82 11.06 12.93
N ILE A 36 -4.82 11.80 13.39
CA ILE A 36 -6.12 11.93 12.71
C ILE A 36 -6.39 13.40 12.44
N LEU A 37 -6.58 13.74 11.16
CA LEU A 37 -7.04 15.05 10.72
C LEU A 37 -8.54 14.95 10.45
N LEU A 38 -9.34 15.73 11.19
CA LEU A 38 -10.75 15.92 10.87
C LEU A 38 -10.85 17.00 9.80
N LEU A 39 -11.27 16.59 8.61
CA LEU A 39 -11.37 17.42 7.42
C LEU A 39 -12.83 17.77 7.16
N ARG A 40 -13.12 19.06 6.97
CA ARG A 40 -14.39 19.55 6.43
C ARG A 40 -14.28 19.60 4.92
N CYS A 41 -14.89 18.62 4.28
CA CYS A 41 -15.05 18.54 2.84
C CYS A 41 -16.39 19.15 2.40
N SER A 42 -16.60 19.32 1.10
CA SER A 42 -17.88 19.74 0.51
C SER A 42 -19.00 18.74 0.82
N ALA A 43 -18.70 17.44 0.72
CA ALA A 43 -19.64 16.35 0.98
C ALA A 43 -19.85 16.01 2.46
N GLY A 44 -19.19 16.70 3.39
CA GLY A 44 -19.33 16.46 4.83
C GLY A 44 -18.00 16.40 5.57
N ARG A 45 -18.00 15.75 6.74
CA ARG A 45 -16.80 15.57 7.56
C ARG A 45 -16.17 14.22 7.30
N GLN A 46 -14.88 14.22 7.02
CA GLN A 46 -14.06 13.03 6.83
C GLN A 46 -12.91 13.02 7.84
N ARG A 47 -12.47 11.83 8.25
CA ARG A 47 -11.28 11.69 9.10
C ARG A 47 -10.17 11.05 8.28
N LEU A 48 -9.08 11.77 8.07
CA LEU A 48 -7.86 11.21 7.49
C LEU A 48 -7.00 10.64 8.62
N LEU A 49 -6.81 9.33 8.63
CA LEU A 49 -5.92 8.64 9.55
C LEU A 49 -4.55 8.44 8.89
N ILE A 50 -3.50 8.83 9.59
CA ILE A 50 -2.10 8.60 9.24
C ILE A 50 -1.45 7.85 10.40
N ALA A 51 -1.14 6.57 10.20
CA ALA A 51 -0.45 5.73 11.16
C ALA A 51 0.97 5.44 10.69
N ALA A 52 1.94 6.04 11.37
CA ALA A 52 3.37 5.77 11.20
C ALA A 52 3.84 4.69 12.19
N ASN A 53 3.14 3.55 12.18
CA ASN A 53 3.50 2.36 12.95
C ASN A 53 4.42 1.46 12.11
N PRO A 54 5.61 1.06 12.60
CA PRO A 54 6.55 0.27 11.83
C PRO A 54 6.05 -1.09 11.35
N THR A 55 5.10 -1.68 12.08
CA THR A 55 4.52 -2.99 11.78
C THR A 55 3.33 -2.90 10.82
N ALA A 56 2.61 -1.77 10.84
CA ALA A 56 1.37 -1.59 10.11
C ALA A 56 1.18 -0.12 9.72
N PRO A 57 2.01 0.42 8.81
CA PRO A 57 1.85 1.78 8.34
C PRO A 57 0.57 1.88 7.52
N ARG A 58 -0.21 2.95 7.76
CA ARG A 58 -1.49 3.16 7.07
C ARG A 58 -1.73 4.64 6.82
N LEU A 59 -2.35 4.92 5.70
CA LEU A 59 -2.99 6.19 5.41
C LEU A 59 -4.32 5.87 4.74
N HIS A 60 -5.43 6.44 5.20
CA HIS A 60 -6.76 6.28 4.58
C HIS A 60 -7.79 7.18 5.26
N LEU A 61 -8.92 7.39 4.59
CA LEU A 61 -10.13 7.95 5.21
C LEU A 61 -10.81 6.90 6.09
N THR A 62 -11.27 7.29 7.27
CA THR A 62 -11.86 6.35 8.24
C THR A 62 -13.15 6.88 8.88
N GLY A 63 -14.10 5.97 9.10
CA GLY A 63 -15.27 6.21 9.94
C GLY A 63 -14.99 6.03 11.44
N ALA A 64 -13.82 5.47 11.80
CA ALA A 64 -13.47 5.21 13.18
C ALA A 64 -13.28 6.53 13.96
N ASN A 65 -13.74 6.54 15.21
CA ASN A 65 -13.60 7.67 16.12
C ASN A 65 -12.95 7.20 17.42
N PRO A 66 -11.63 6.93 17.41
CA PRO A 66 -10.94 6.46 18.60
C PRO A 66 -10.96 7.50 19.71
N GLU A 67 -10.89 7.02 20.95
CA GLU A 67 -10.74 7.87 22.12
C GLU A 67 -9.41 8.64 22.06
N ASN A 68 -9.45 9.89 22.50
CA ASN A 68 -8.29 10.76 22.50
C ASN A 68 -7.74 10.86 23.92
N PRO A 69 -6.41 10.91 24.09
CA PRO A 69 -5.84 11.17 25.40
C PRO A 69 -6.30 12.52 25.94
N ASP A 70 -6.47 12.62 27.26
CA ASP A 70 -6.90 13.86 27.93
C ASP A 70 -5.92 15.01 27.65
N GLN A 71 -4.61 14.70 27.59
CA GLN A 71 -3.57 15.65 27.24
C GLN A 71 -3.02 15.36 25.84
N PRO A 72 -3.12 16.30 24.89
CA PRO A 72 -2.60 16.11 23.54
C PRO A 72 -1.05 16.12 23.57
N PRO A 73 -0.37 15.17 22.91
CA PRO A 73 1.08 15.19 22.78
C PRO A 73 1.60 16.47 22.09
N MET A 74 2.84 16.85 22.38
CA MET A 74 3.46 18.08 21.86
C MET A 74 3.41 18.19 20.33
N PHE A 75 3.68 17.08 19.62
CA PHE A 75 3.60 17.06 18.16
C PHE A 75 2.17 17.36 17.66
N CYS A 76 1.14 16.79 18.31
CA CYS A 76 -0.25 17.11 18.00
C CYS A 76 -0.57 18.60 18.22
N MET A 77 -0.04 19.20 19.28
CA MET A 77 -0.23 20.63 19.55
C MET A 77 0.45 21.51 18.49
N LEU A 78 1.65 21.13 18.05
CA LEU A 78 2.37 21.83 17.00
C LEU A 78 1.63 21.74 15.66
N LEU A 79 1.12 20.55 15.30
CA LEU A 79 0.24 20.41 14.14
C LEU A 79 -1.00 21.32 14.27
N ARG A 80 -1.63 21.39 15.45
CA ARG A 80 -2.77 22.28 15.66
C ARG A 80 -2.41 23.74 15.45
N LYS A 81 -1.26 24.19 15.94
CA LYS A 81 -0.79 25.57 15.75
C LYS A 81 -0.66 25.93 14.27
N HIS A 82 -0.12 25.01 13.45
CA HIS A 82 0.25 25.32 12.08
C HIS A 82 -0.80 24.94 11.02
N LEU A 83 -1.62 23.92 11.27
CA LEU A 83 -2.53 23.36 10.27
C LEU A 83 -4.01 23.60 10.58
N SER A 84 -4.39 23.99 11.80
CA SER A 84 -5.81 24.20 12.13
C SER A 84 -6.40 25.32 11.27
N GLY A 85 -7.53 25.04 10.62
CA GLY A 85 -8.15 25.96 9.67
C GLY A 85 -7.46 26.03 8.30
N GLY A 86 -6.33 25.36 8.11
CA GLY A 86 -5.64 25.27 6.83
C GLY A 86 -6.44 24.47 5.80
N ARG A 87 -6.25 24.79 4.52
CA ARG A 87 -6.90 24.15 3.37
C ARG A 87 -5.92 23.19 2.69
N LEU A 88 -6.30 21.93 2.51
CA LEU A 88 -5.51 20.95 1.75
C LEU A 88 -5.52 21.33 0.27
N VAL A 89 -4.40 21.81 -0.27
CA VAL A 89 -4.28 22.30 -1.65
C VAL A 89 -3.57 21.34 -2.59
N SER A 90 -2.74 20.43 -2.07
CA SER A 90 -2.01 19.46 -2.89
C SER A 90 -1.81 18.13 -2.17
N ILE A 91 -1.84 17.04 -2.94
CA ILE A 91 -1.57 15.67 -2.49
C ILE A 91 -0.62 15.03 -3.51
N GLN A 92 0.66 14.92 -3.15
CA GLN A 92 1.72 14.42 -4.03
C GLN A 92 2.36 13.16 -3.45
N GLN A 93 2.66 12.21 -4.33
CA GLN A 93 3.43 11.01 -4.02
C GLN A 93 4.62 10.97 -4.97
N PRO A 94 5.87 10.87 -4.47
CA PRO A 94 6.99 10.61 -5.35
C PRO A 94 6.83 9.26 -6.06
N PRO A 95 7.26 9.13 -7.33
CA PRO A 95 7.00 7.94 -8.14
C PRO A 95 7.39 6.65 -7.43
N MET A 96 6.40 5.78 -7.20
CA MET A 96 6.58 4.47 -6.56
C MET A 96 7.23 4.48 -5.17
N GLU A 97 7.16 5.60 -4.47
CA GLU A 97 7.59 5.67 -3.08
C GLU A 97 6.41 5.54 -2.11
N ARG A 98 6.66 4.95 -0.95
CA ARG A 98 5.69 4.90 0.17
C ARG A 98 5.76 6.17 0.98
N LEU A 99 5.60 7.30 0.29
CA LEU A 99 5.71 8.63 0.84
C LEU A 99 4.58 9.48 0.27
N VAL A 100 3.96 10.29 1.12
CA VAL A 100 3.00 11.30 0.68
C VAL A 100 3.40 12.67 1.21
N ARG A 101 3.18 13.71 0.39
CA ARG A 101 3.27 15.12 0.74
C ARG A 101 1.87 15.72 0.64
N LEU A 102 1.37 16.21 1.76
CA LEU A 102 0.09 16.90 1.87
C LEU A 102 0.38 18.39 2.11
N THR A 103 0.09 19.22 1.13
CA THR A 103 0.33 20.67 1.21
C THR A 103 -0.92 21.38 1.69
N PHE A 104 -0.77 22.20 2.73
CA PHE A 104 -1.83 22.99 3.31
C PHE A 104 -1.54 24.48 3.17
N GLN A 105 -2.51 25.22 2.63
CA GLN A 105 -2.51 26.67 2.67
C GLN A 105 -3.13 27.12 3.99
N CYS A 106 -2.33 27.79 4.82
CA CYS A 106 -2.67 28.17 6.19
C CYS A 106 -2.54 29.69 6.37
N THR A 107 -3.03 30.21 7.49
CA THR A 107 -2.88 31.61 7.86
C THR A 107 -1.86 31.72 8.98
N GLY A 108 -0.84 32.55 8.80
CA GLY A 108 0.22 32.83 9.77
C GLY A 108 -0.26 33.68 10.94
N GLU A 109 0.64 33.93 11.89
CA GLU A 109 0.34 34.72 13.10
C GLU A 109 0.05 36.19 12.79
N LEU A 110 0.60 36.70 11.68
CA LEU A 110 0.42 38.07 11.20
C LEU A 110 -0.75 38.20 10.21
N GLY A 111 -1.51 37.12 9.97
CA GLY A 111 -2.61 37.09 9.00
C GLY A 111 -2.20 36.85 7.55
N ASP A 112 -0.91 36.64 7.30
CA ASP A 112 -0.34 36.29 6.01
C ASP A 112 -0.69 34.85 5.60
N GLN A 113 -0.69 34.56 4.29
CA GLN A 113 -0.90 33.20 3.78
C GLN A 113 0.44 32.47 3.77
N VAL A 114 0.51 31.35 4.50
CA VAL A 114 1.71 30.52 4.63
C VAL A 114 1.44 29.11 4.15
N GLU A 115 2.42 28.49 3.50
CA GLU A 115 2.34 27.10 3.09
C GLU A 115 2.98 26.18 4.13
N ARG A 116 2.32 25.06 4.42
CA ARG A 116 2.83 24.02 5.32
C ARG A 116 2.70 22.66 4.64
N VAL A 117 3.75 21.86 4.68
CA VAL A 117 3.75 20.53 4.07
C VAL A 117 3.83 19.46 5.15
N LEU A 118 2.84 18.58 5.20
CA LEU A 118 2.87 17.39 6.03
C LEU A 118 3.37 16.22 5.19
N VAL A 119 4.55 15.72 5.53
CA VAL A 119 5.16 14.56 4.86
C VAL A 119 4.94 13.32 5.73
N ALA A 120 4.40 12.26 5.16
CA ALA A 120 4.30 10.96 5.84
C ALA A 120 5.11 9.90 5.08
N GLU A 121 6.16 9.42 5.73
CA GLU A 121 6.94 8.27 5.31
C GLU A 121 6.31 7.00 5.89
N LEU A 122 5.84 6.11 5.03
CA LEU A 122 5.11 4.89 5.38
C LEU A 122 5.97 3.64 5.15
N MET A 123 7.28 3.77 5.38
CA MET A 123 8.31 2.79 5.08
C MET A 123 8.68 1.90 6.28
N GLY A 124 7.75 1.06 6.75
CA GLY A 124 8.00 0.08 7.84
C GLY A 124 8.91 0.61 8.96
N ARG A 125 10.15 0.10 9.08
CA ARG A 125 11.10 0.48 10.15
C ARG A 125 11.45 1.97 10.20
N THR A 126 11.37 2.68 9.08
CA THR A 126 11.71 4.11 8.98
C THR A 126 10.47 4.99 8.84
N THR A 127 9.30 4.52 9.29
CA THR A 127 8.07 5.33 9.25
C THR A 127 8.20 6.59 10.09
N ASN A 128 7.83 7.73 9.54
CA ASN A 128 7.82 8.99 10.26
C ASN A 128 6.81 9.98 9.66
N ILE A 129 6.48 11.02 10.40
CA ILE A 129 5.64 12.13 9.94
C ILE A 129 6.38 13.42 10.24
N TYR A 130 6.54 14.27 9.23
CA TYR A 130 7.23 15.55 9.33
C TYR A 130 6.26 16.67 9.01
N LEU A 131 6.32 17.75 9.78
CA LEU A 131 5.72 19.02 9.39
C LEU A 131 6.84 19.95 8.90
N LEU A 132 6.71 20.44 7.68
CA LEU A 132 7.67 21.33 7.04
C LEU A 132 7.09 22.74 6.87
N ASP A 133 7.97 23.73 6.88
CA ASP A 133 7.66 25.07 6.37
C ASP A 133 7.76 25.14 4.83
N GLU A 134 7.43 26.30 4.27
CA GLU A 134 7.50 26.60 2.84
C GLU A 134 8.91 26.48 2.24
N ALA A 135 9.95 26.62 3.06
CA ALA A 135 11.35 26.45 2.65
C ALA A 135 11.83 24.99 2.75
N GLY A 136 10.96 24.06 3.18
CA GLY A 136 11.29 22.65 3.37
C GLY A 136 12.07 22.35 4.66
N ARG A 137 12.09 23.27 5.64
CA ARG A 137 12.67 23.02 6.96
C ARG A 137 11.68 22.29 7.85
N ILE A 138 12.19 21.36 8.64
CA ILE A 138 11.43 20.59 9.61
C ILE A 138 11.04 21.52 10.76
N LEU A 139 9.74 21.76 10.93
CA LEU A 139 9.22 22.41 12.12
C LEU A 139 9.21 21.45 13.30
N ASP A 140 8.71 20.24 13.08
CA ASP A 140 8.86 19.10 13.98
C ASP A 140 8.55 17.79 13.25
N CYS A 141 8.83 16.67 13.91
CA CYS A 141 8.51 15.35 13.41
C CYS A 141 8.02 14.43 14.54
N LEU A 142 7.29 13.38 14.16
CA LEU A 142 6.72 12.43 15.10
C LEU A 142 7.81 11.61 15.82
N ARG A 143 8.85 11.21 15.07
CA ARG A 143 10.03 10.50 15.59
C ARG A 143 11.27 11.33 15.29
N ARG A 144 11.88 11.86 16.34
CA ARG A 144 13.17 12.55 16.24
C ARG A 144 14.28 11.53 16.10
N VAL A 145 15.20 11.78 15.17
CA VAL A 145 16.34 10.92 14.86
C VAL A 145 17.59 11.77 14.97
N GLY A 146 18.46 11.42 15.94
CA GLY A 146 19.64 12.20 16.29
C GLY A 146 20.87 11.84 15.46
N LEU A 147 22.03 12.38 15.87
CA LEU A 147 23.34 12.10 15.28
C LEU A 147 23.87 10.71 15.63
N ASP A 148 23.53 10.20 16.81
CA ASP A 148 24.04 8.93 17.33
C ASP A 148 23.23 7.71 16.86
N ASP A 149 22.09 7.95 16.22
CA ASP A 149 21.28 6.89 15.63
C ASP A 149 21.96 6.38 14.36
N SER A 150 22.01 5.06 14.15
CA SER A 150 22.51 4.43 12.91
C SER A 150 21.67 4.75 11.66
N ALA A 151 20.80 5.74 11.76
CA ALA A 151 19.95 6.23 10.69
C ALA A 151 20.76 7.13 9.75
N LYS A 152 20.63 6.87 8.46
CA LYS A 152 21.33 7.63 7.42
C LYS A 152 20.89 9.10 7.30
N ARG A 153 19.75 9.47 7.90
CA ARG A 153 19.16 10.81 7.82
C ARG A 153 18.73 11.30 9.20
N GLN A 154 19.05 12.55 9.50
CA GLN A 154 18.64 13.22 10.73
C GLN A 154 17.20 13.75 10.60
N ALA A 155 16.45 13.66 11.68
CA ALA A 155 15.08 14.17 11.76
C ALA A 155 14.96 15.04 13.01
N LEU A 156 15.36 16.32 12.89
CA LEU A 156 15.32 17.28 13.98
C LEU A 156 14.71 18.60 13.52
N PRO A 157 13.95 19.29 14.40
CA PRO A 157 13.49 20.65 14.16
C PRO A 157 14.63 21.58 13.73
N GLY A 158 14.37 22.44 12.74
CA GLY A 158 15.30 23.43 12.21
C GLY A 158 16.19 22.94 11.06
N LEU A 159 16.32 21.62 10.86
CA LEU A 159 17.06 21.05 9.73
C LEU A 159 16.19 21.02 8.46
N TYR A 160 16.84 20.97 7.30
CA TYR A 160 16.15 20.72 6.03
C TYR A 160 15.75 19.25 5.92
N TYR A 161 14.52 19.02 5.47
CA TYR A 161 14.04 17.68 5.19
C TYR A 161 14.77 17.06 3.98
N GLN A 162 15.14 15.79 4.10
CA GLN A 162 15.82 15.01 3.06
C GLN A 162 14.97 13.80 2.71
N ASP A 163 14.73 13.60 1.42
CA ASP A 163 13.99 12.45 0.94
C ASP A 163 14.69 11.12 1.24
N PRO A 164 13.93 10.01 1.28
CA PRO A 164 14.46 8.66 1.19
C PRO A 164 15.53 8.50 0.10
N GLU A 165 16.59 7.73 0.41
CA GLU A 165 17.52 7.29 -0.64
C GLU A 165 16.71 6.59 -1.73
N PRO A 166 16.77 7.07 -2.98
CA PRO A 166 15.98 6.49 -4.05
C PRO A 166 16.46 5.05 -4.28
N VAL A 167 15.50 4.15 -4.43
CA VAL A 167 15.81 2.79 -4.88
C VAL A 167 16.06 2.84 -6.39
N GLU A 168 17.21 2.34 -6.85
CA GLU A 168 17.54 2.19 -8.28
C GLU A 168 16.70 1.10 -8.95
N LYS A 169 15.39 1.29 -8.99
CA LYS A 169 14.45 0.42 -9.68
C LYS A 169 13.55 1.24 -10.58
N ARG A 170 13.10 0.63 -11.68
CA ARG A 170 12.25 1.31 -12.66
C ARG A 170 10.88 1.59 -12.05
N CYS A 171 10.25 2.66 -12.52
CA CYS A 171 8.82 2.86 -12.28
C CYS A 171 8.02 1.97 -13.25
N PRO A 172 6.98 1.26 -12.81
CA PRO A 172 6.12 0.48 -13.70
C PRO A 172 5.08 1.35 -14.44
N GLN A 173 4.93 2.63 -14.08
CA GLN A 173 4.01 3.55 -14.73
C GLN A 173 4.53 3.92 -16.12
N GLY A 174 3.66 3.91 -17.13
CA GLY A 174 4.02 4.28 -18.50
C GLY A 174 4.81 3.22 -19.28
N LEU A 175 4.86 1.97 -18.80
CA LEU A 175 5.48 0.87 -19.56
C LEU A 175 4.78 0.67 -20.91
N THR A 176 5.57 0.59 -21.97
CA THR A 176 5.08 0.23 -23.30
C THR A 176 5.06 -1.29 -23.50
N GLN A 177 4.39 -1.75 -24.56
CA GLN A 177 4.46 -3.16 -24.95
C GLN A 177 5.89 -3.60 -25.27
N ALA A 178 6.69 -2.72 -25.88
CA ALA A 178 8.10 -2.99 -26.15
C ALA A 178 8.92 -3.16 -24.86
N ASP A 179 8.67 -2.31 -23.85
CA ASP A 179 9.30 -2.46 -22.53
C ASP A 179 8.93 -3.78 -21.87
N ALA A 180 7.67 -4.21 -21.98
CA ALA A 180 7.20 -5.46 -21.41
C ALA A 180 7.87 -6.67 -22.10
N LEU A 181 8.03 -6.65 -23.42
CA LEU A 181 8.75 -7.69 -24.15
C LEU A 181 10.22 -7.72 -23.77
N ALA A 182 10.89 -6.56 -23.76
CA ALA A 182 12.28 -6.45 -23.33
C ALA A 182 12.48 -6.95 -21.89
N LEU A 183 11.52 -6.70 -21.00
CA LEU A 183 11.53 -7.22 -19.64
C LEU A 183 11.48 -8.75 -19.63
N LEU A 184 10.68 -9.39 -20.48
CA LEU A 184 10.56 -10.86 -20.53
C LEU A 184 11.83 -11.51 -21.12
N GLU A 185 12.47 -10.86 -22.07
CA GLU A 185 13.66 -11.36 -22.76
C GLU A 185 14.97 -11.13 -21.98
N ALA A 186 15.00 -10.16 -21.07
CA ALA A 186 16.20 -9.84 -20.30
C ALA A 186 16.73 -11.06 -19.50
N PRO A 187 18.05 -11.17 -19.26
CA PRO A 187 18.55 -12.14 -18.30
C PRO A 187 18.07 -11.79 -16.88
N GLY A 188 17.78 -12.79 -16.05
CA GLY A 188 17.30 -12.56 -14.69
C GLY A 188 16.50 -13.74 -14.13
N ALA A 189 15.66 -13.47 -13.13
CA ALA A 189 14.83 -14.48 -12.50
C ALA A 189 13.90 -15.20 -13.50
N ASP A 190 13.75 -16.52 -13.31
CA ASP A 190 12.89 -17.38 -14.13
C ASP A 190 11.40 -17.11 -13.90
N ARG A 191 11.03 -16.80 -12.67
CA ARG A 191 9.64 -16.51 -12.30
C ARG A 191 9.33 -15.05 -12.61
N LEU A 192 8.27 -14.83 -13.38
CA LEU A 192 7.80 -13.47 -13.72
C LEU A 192 7.57 -12.60 -12.46
N ALA A 193 7.01 -13.17 -11.40
CA ALA A 193 6.79 -12.42 -10.15
C ALA A 193 8.09 -11.91 -9.51
N ASP A 194 9.14 -12.73 -9.49
CA ASP A 194 10.44 -12.35 -8.93
C ASP A 194 11.14 -11.33 -9.83
N ARG A 195 11.06 -11.52 -11.16
CA ARG A 195 11.55 -10.57 -12.16
C ARG A 195 10.90 -9.18 -12.05
N LEU A 196 9.58 -9.14 -11.85
CA LEU A 196 8.84 -7.89 -11.61
C LEU A 196 9.31 -7.20 -10.32
N LEU A 197 9.53 -7.98 -9.26
CA LEU A 197 9.98 -7.48 -7.96
C LEU A 197 11.41 -6.92 -8.03
N ASP A 198 12.29 -7.56 -8.80
CA ASP A 198 13.67 -7.12 -8.98
C ASP A 198 13.77 -5.87 -9.85
N THR A 199 12.92 -5.76 -10.87
CA THR A 199 12.98 -4.67 -11.85
C THR A 199 12.29 -3.39 -11.37
N PHE A 200 11.13 -3.51 -10.70
CA PHE A 200 10.27 -2.37 -10.40
C PHE A 200 10.29 -1.97 -8.92
N GLY A 201 10.33 -0.67 -8.68
CA GLY A 201 10.24 -0.07 -7.36
C GLY A 201 8.79 -0.06 -6.87
N GLY A 202 8.60 -0.09 -5.54
CA GLY A 202 7.30 0.18 -4.92
C GLY A 202 6.21 -0.90 -5.07
N LEU A 203 6.51 -2.04 -5.70
CA LEU A 203 5.60 -3.19 -5.77
C LEU A 203 5.86 -4.17 -4.63
N SER A 204 4.79 -4.71 -4.04
CA SER A 204 4.91 -5.82 -3.08
C SER A 204 5.02 -7.17 -3.80
N PRO A 205 5.62 -8.19 -3.13
CA PRO A 205 5.61 -9.56 -3.65
C PRO A 205 4.20 -10.09 -3.93
N LEU A 206 3.19 -9.59 -3.22
CA LEU A 206 1.78 -9.93 -3.48
C LEU A 206 1.34 -9.40 -4.84
N VAL A 207 1.51 -8.09 -5.09
CA VAL A 207 1.15 -7.46 -6.37
C VAL A 207 1.91 -8.10 -7.53
N CYS A 208 3.19 -8.39 -7.37
CA CYS A 208 3.98 -9.06 -8.42
C CYS A 208 3.46 -10.48 -8.74
N ARG A 209 3.03 -11.25 -7.73
CA ARG A 209 2.42 -12.58 -7.95
C ARG A 209 1.06 -12.49 -8.64
N GLU A 210 0.20 -11.57 -8.22
CA GLU A 210 -1.09 -11.36 -8.85
C GLU A 210 -0.95 -10.88 -10.30
N ALA A 211 -0.03 -9.96 -10.56
CA ALA A 211 0.28 -9.51 -11.92
C ALA A 211 0.78 -10.66 -12.80
N ALA A 212 1.70 -11.47 -12.29
CA ALA A 212 2.20 -12.64 -13.02
C ALA A 212 1.10 -13.68 -13.30
N LEU A 213 0.19 -13.90 -12.35
CA LEU A 213 -0.95 -14.80 -12.53
C LEU A 213 -1.93 -14.23 -13.57
N ALA A 214 -2.22 -12.93 -13.52
CA ALA A 214 -3.10 -12.27 -14.49
C ALA A 214 -2.60 -12.43 -15.94
N CYS A 215 -1.29 -12.49 -16.16
CA CYS A 215 -0.69 -12.76 -17.48
C CYS A 215 -0.98 -14.16 -18.02
N LEU A 216 -1.28 -15.15 -17.17
CA LEU A 216 -1.62 -16.52 -17.60
C LEU A 216 -3.08 -16.65 -18.07
N GLY A 217 -3.89 -15.59 -17.91
CA GLY A 217 -5.31 -15.58 -18.20
C GLY A 217 -6.15 -16.23 -17.09
N VAL A 218 -7.41 -15.80 -16.97
CA VAL A 218 -8.37 -16.44 -16.07
C VAL A 218 -8.75 -17.79 -16.68
N PRO A 219 -8.68 -18.93 -15.95
CA PRO A 219 -9.28 -20.16 -16.41
C PRO A 219 -10.80 -19.97 -16.49
N GLY A 220 -11.30 -19.53 -17.64
CA GLY A 220 -12.72 -19.23 -17.87
C GLY A 220 -13.02 -18.09 -18.84
N GLY A 221 -12.05 -17.31 -19.31
CA GLY A 221 -12.26 -16.24 -20.29
C GLY A 221 -11.12 -16.14 -21.28
N GLY A 222 -11.09 -17.04 -22.27
CA GLY A 222 -10.05 -17.02 -23.30
C GLY A 222 -10.40 -16.04 -24.45
N PRO A 223 -9.40 -15.45 -25.14
CA PRO A 223 -9.49 -15.28 -26.58
C PRO A 223 -9.48 -16.70 -27.20
N GLY A 224 -10.46 -16.98 -28.06
CA GLY A 224 -10.72 -18.33 -28.56
C GLY A 224 -9.50 -18.99 -29.23
N LEU A 225 -9.13 -20.18 -28.73
CA LEU A 225 -8.41 -21.18 -29.51
C LEU A 225 -9.43 -21.99 -30.34
N PRO A 226 -9.09 -22.40 -31.58
CA PRO A 226 -10.02 -23.05 -32.50
C PRO A 226 -10.43 -24.43 -31.97
N GLY A 227 -11.75 -24.68 -32.01
CA GLY A 227 -12.43 -25.73 -31.27
C GLY A 227 -12.10 -27.17 -31.69
N GLY A 228 -11.94 -28.03 -30.69
CA GLY A 228 -12.16 -29.48 -30.79
C GLY A 228 -13.63 -29.84 -30.48
N PRO A 229 -14.13 -30.98 -30.98
CA PRO A 229 -15.56 -31.24 -31.10
C PRO A 229 -16.23 -31.42 -29.73
N ARG A 230 -17.28 -30.62 -29.48
CA ARG A 230 -18.14 -30.75 -28.30
C ARG A 230 -18.95 -32.05 -28.40
N ARG A 231 -18.76 -32.97 -27.45
CA ARG A 231 -19.72 -34.04 -27.18
C ARG A 231 -21.00 -33.42 -26.60
N ALA A 232 -22.12 -33.63 -27.28
CA ALA A 232 -23.45 -33.23 -26.84
C ALA A 232 -23.83 -33.97 -25.56
N ALA A 233 -24.17 -33.22 -24.50
CA ALA A 233 -24.88 -33.74 -23.35
C ALA A 233 -26.39 -33.60 -23.63
N GLY A 234 -27.07 -34.72 -23.79
CA GLY A 234 -28.53 -34.80 -23.78
C GLY A 234 -29.00 -35.49 -22.51
N GLY A 235 -30.17 -35.07 -22.01
CA GLY A 235 -30.98 -35.90 -21.12
C GLY A 235 -31.42 -35.26 -19.80
N SER A 236 -32.52 -34.52 -19.87
CA SER A 236 -33.37 -34.07 -18.77
C SER A 236 -34.12 -35.20 -18.07
N GLY A 237 -34.40 -35.07 -16.76
CA GLY A 237 -35.45 -35.86 -16.09
C GLY A 237 -35.57 -35.58 -14.57
N PRO A 238 -36.77 -35.44 -13.97
CA PRO A 238 -36.97 -34.66 -12.74
C PRO A 238 -37.41 -35.46 -11.49
N GLY A 239 -37.20 -34.82 -10.32
CA GLY A 239 -38.11 -34.92 -9.17
C GLY A 239 -37.69 -35.81 -7.99
N ARG A 240 -37.60 -35.22 -6.78
CA ARG A 240 -38.38 -35.61 -5.57
C ARG A 240 -37.99 -34.78 -4.33
N ARG A 241 -39.01 -34.10 -3.80
CA ARG A 241 -39.45 -33.87 -2.40
C ARG A 241 -38.41 -33.73 -1.26
N ARG A 242 -38.55 -32.61 -0.53
CA ARG A 242 -38.12 -32.41 0.88
C ARG A 242 -38.97 -33.27 1.84
N PRO A 243 -38.41 -33.63 3.00
CA PRO A 243 -38.73 -32.98 4.28
C PRO A 243 -37.41 -32.61 5.00
N GLY A 244 -37.29 -31.85 6.08
CA GLY A 244 -38.17 -31.47 7.19
C GLY A 244 -37.25 -31.30 8.41
N SER A 245 -37.39 -30.18 9.09
CA SER A 245 -36.93 -29.74 10.41
C SER A 245 -36.20 -30.75 11.34
N GLY A 246 -35.09 -30.32 11.95
CA GLY A 246 -34.44 -31.02 13.06
C GLY A 246 -33.40 -30.15 13.76
N ASN A 247 -33.84 -29.44 14.80
CA ASN A 247 -33.05 -28.61 15.70
C ASN A 247 -32.37 -29.51 16.74
N LEU A 248 -31.07 -29.36 17.02
CA LEU A 248 -30.43 -29.87 18.24
C LEU A 248 -29.12 -29.13 18.55
N LEU A 249 -29.21 -28.24 19.54
CA LEU A 249 -28.07 -27.79 20.34
C LEU A 249 -27.54 -28.96 21.20
N ARG A 250 -26.22 -29.08 21.34
CA ARG A 250 -25.55 -29.10 22.66
C ARG A 250 -24.02 -29.14 22.57
N LYS A 251 -23.44 -28.24 23.38
CA LYS A 251 -22.08 -28.11 23.95
C LYS A 251 -21.34 -29.42 24.28
N ALA A 252 -20.02 -29.43 24.08
CA ALA A 252 -18.98 -29.79 25.08
C ALA A 252 -17.57 -29.50 24.48
N SER A 253 -16.79 -28.53 24.99
CA SER A 253 -15.67 -28.66 25.95
C SER A 253 -14.54 -29.64 25.59
N ALA A 254 -13.33 -29.07 25.50
CA ALA A 254 -11.97 -29.61 25.23
C ALA A 254 -11.46 -30.57 26.36
N PRO A 255 -10.17 -31.04 26.43
CA PRO A 255 -8.96 -30.73 25.63
C PRO A 255 -7.97 -31.91 25.33
N GLY A 256 -6.93 -31.62 24.53
CA GLY A 256 -5.54 -32.06 24.80
C GLY A 256 -5.01 -33.32 24.12
N ALA A 257 -3.94 -33.15 23.32
CA ALA A 257 -2.73 -34.01 23.17
C ALA A 257 -2.11 -33.77 21.77
N ALA A 258 -1.08 -32.94 21.65
CA ALA A 258 0.35 -33.29 21.77
C ALA A 258 0.90 -34.07 20.55
N LEU A 259 1.62 -33.35 19.69
CA LEU A 259 2.55 -33.87 18.68
C LEU A 259 3.74 -34.60 19.33
N PRO A 260 4.40 -35.49 18.57
CA PRO A 260 5.86 -35.52 18.57
C PRO A 260 6.47 -35.35 17.17
N PRO A 261 7.76 -34.94 17.10
CA PRO A 261 8.45 -34.58 15.87
C PRO A 261 9.23 -35.79 15.31
N ASP A 262 9.44 -35.86 13.98
CA ASP A 262 10.75 -36.30 13.49
C ASP A 262 11.03 -36.00 12.01
N ARG A 263 12.27 -35.54 11.80
CA ARG A 263 13.23 -35.77 10.70
C ARG A 263 12.80 -35.69 9.23
N ALA A 264 13.31 -34.62 8.62
CA ALA A 264 14.33 -34.64 7.56
C ALA A 264 14.37 -35.89 6.64
N ARG A 265 13.96 -35.69 5.38
CA ARG A 265 14.51 -36.41 4.21
C ARG A 265 14.39 -35.53 2.96
N ARG A 266 15.52 -34.99 2.48
CA ARG A 266 15.76 -34.83 1.04
C ARG A 266 15.92 -36.24 0.45
N PRO A 267 15.54 -36.48 -0.81
CA PRO A 267 16.58 -36.58 -1.83
C PRO A 267 16.18 -36.14 -3.26
N GLN A 268 17.21 -35.72 -3.99
CA GLN A 268 17.54 -36.08 -5.38
C GLN A 268 16.61 -35.66 -6.53
N GLY A 269 17.10 -34.66 -7.28
CA GLY A 269 17.52 -34.77 -8.68
C GLY A 269 16.64 -35.53 -9.68
N LEU A 270 15.95 -34.78 -10.55
CA LEU A 270 15.64 -35.18 -11.93
C LEU A 270 16.14 -34.05 -12.85
N ARG A 271 17.29 -34.23 -13.51
CA ARG A 271 17.45 -34.73 -14.89
C ARG A 271 16.72 -33.88 -15.94
N LEU A 272 17.57 -33.09 -16.62
CA LEU A 272 17.40 -32.50 -17.94
C LEU A 272 16.64 -33.43 -18.90
N CYS A 273 15.53 -32.93 -19.45
CA CYS A 273 15.03 -33.37 -20.75
C CYS A 273 15.30 -32.26 -21.76
N THR A 274 16.31 -32.52 -22.57
CA THR A 274 16.64 -31.85 -23.82
C THR A 274 15.58 -32.15 -24.89
N HIS A 275 15.54 -31.26 -25.90
CA HIS A 275 14.84 -31.36 -27.19
C HIS A 275 13.33 -31.10 -27.25
N ILE A 276 12.95 -29.89 -27.72
CA ILE A 276 11.97 -29.71 -28.80
C ILE A 276 12.44 -28.52 -29.69
N PRO A 277 12.42 -28.66 -31.03
CA PRO A 277 13.11 -27.75 -31.96
C PRO A 277 12.31 -26.50 -32.33
N ILE A 278 13.08 -25.47 -32.67
CA ILE A 278 12.70 -24.23 -33.34
C ILE A 278 12.08 -24.58 -34.70
N ARG A 279 10.87 -24.07 -34.98
CA ARG A 279 10.37 -23.92 -36.35
C ARG A 279 10.14 -22.45 -36.64
N ALA A 280 11.06 -21.90 -37.42
CA ALA A 280 10.91 -20.65 -38.15
C ALA A 280 9.71 -20.74 -39.11
N GLY A 281 8.97 -19.64 -39.23
CA GLY A 281 7.86 -19.49 -40.16
C GLY A 281 7.48 -18.03 -40.31
N LEU A 282 8.34 -17.26 -41.00
CA LEU A 282 7.97 -16.00 -41.65
C LEU A 282 6.73 -16.21 -42.53
N ARG A 283 5.79 -15.26 -42.53
CA ARG A 283 5.48 -14.43 -43.72
C ARG A 283 4.38 -13.39 -43.40
N LEU A 284 4.80 -12.12 -43.60
CA LEU A 284 4.07 -10.87 -43.87
C LEU A 284 3.10 -10.33 -42.80
#